data_AF-A0A238Z086-F1
#
_entry.id   AF-A0A238Z086-F1
#
_cell.length_a   1.000
_cell.length_b   1.000
_cell.length_c   1.000
_cell.angle_alpha   90.00
_cell.angle_beta   90.00
_cell.angle_gamma   90.00
#
_symmetry.space_group_name_H-M   'P 1'
#
loop_
_entity.id
_entity.type
_entity.pdbx_description
1 polymer ?
#
loop_
_entity_poly.entity_id
_entity_poly.type
_entity_poly.pdbx_seq_one_letter_code
_entity_poly.pdbx_strand_id
1 'polypeptide(L)'
;MIRRGLTVFLTLLALVACEPLPTVPPDPTPQERSAVVAPLDTVKPEARHVPSPASAALASYYARVQADLLSQGLLRMDGGGPDTPFTDTMLVRDFEQIALAEEYERGQGFRPSSGRLGRIKKWTQPVRVTAEFGPSVTDAERRKDSAMLSRYVSRLANVTGHSITMSDSNPNFHVLFMSEDDRALVVPRILDLVPDINPTSLRIFDNMPRAIHCLVIAFSVDNGGYNYGKAIALVRAEHPGLLMRSCVHEEVAQGLGLANDSPQARPSIFNDDDEFALLTRHDELLLKMLYDPRLTPGMTAEEARPIVMELAARYVGGPS
;
A
#
# COMPACT_ATOMS: atom_id res chain seq x y z
N MET A 1 4.78 -45.59 48.01
CA MET A 1 4.56 -46.89 48.71
C MET A 1 4.19 -47.91 47.62
N ILE A 2 5.10 -48.82 47.24
CA ILE A 2 5.12 -50.26 47.66
C ILE A 2 3.85 -50.99 47.16
N ARG A 3 3.81 -52.13 46.44
CA ARG A 3 4.72 -53.14 45.85
C ARG A 3 3.79 -54.18 45.16
N ARG A 4 4.27 -54.87 44.11
CA ARG A 4 4.14 -56.33 43.77
C ARG A 4 2.73 -56.96 43.68
N GLY A 5 2.40 -57.97 42.87
CA GLY A 5 3.05 -58.92 41.94
C GLY A 5 1.89 -59.69 41.26
N LEU A 6 2.05 -60.49 40.20
CA LEU A 6 2.54 -61.87 40.25
C LEU A 6 2.59 -62.42 38.81
N THR A 7 3.62 -63.21 38.52
CA THR A 7 3.92 -63.94 37.28
C THR A 7 3.37 -65.37 37.36
N VAL A 8 3.04 -66.02 36.23
CA VAL A 8 3.30 -67.45 35.83
C VAL A 8 2.54 -67.70 34.51
N PHE A 9 3.21 -67.81 33.35
CA PHE A 9 3.76 -69.00 32.69
C PHE A 9 2.74 -70.07 32.25
N LEU A 10 2.51 -70.18 30.94
CA LEU A 10 2.17 -71.45 30.30
C LEU A 10 2.81 -71.53 28.90
N THR A 11 3.86 -72.33 28.82
CA THR A 11 4.50 -72.84 27.59
C THR A 11 3.70 -74.00 27.03
N LEU A 12 3.48 -74.03 25.71
CA LEU A 12 3.23 -75.28 24.98
C LEU A 12 3.99 -75.25 23.63
N LEU A 13 4.96 -76.16 23.52
CA LEU A 13 5.66 -76.53 22.28
C LEU A 13 4.77 -77.48 21.47
N ALA A 14 4.70 -77.29 20.15
CA ALA A 14 4.57 -78.40 19.19
C ALA A 14 5.17 -77.98 17.84
N LEU A 15 6.09 -78.81 17.35
CA LEU A 15 6.85 -78.72 16.11
C LEU A 15 6.33 -79.78 15.10
N VAL A 16 6.70 -79.55 13.82
CA VAL A 16 6.72 -80.48 12.66
C VAL A 16 5.37 -80.54 11.90
N ALA A 17 5.27 -80.32 10.58
CA ALA A 17 6.08 -80.88 9.50
C ALA A 17 6.25 -79.98 8.24
N CYS A 18 7.32 -80.29 7.50
CA CYS A 18 7.71 -79.76 6.19
C CYS A 18 6.81 -80.22 5.04
N GLU A 19 6.64 -79.36 4.04
CA GLU A 19 6.30 -79.76 2.66
C GLU A 19 7.12 -78.94 1.63
N PRO A 20 7.45 -79.52 0.46
CA PRO A 20 8.48 -79.02 -0.46
C PRO A 20 7.96 -78.04 -1.52
N LEU A 21 8.91 -77.30 -2.09
CA LEU A 21 8.76 -76.16 -3.02
C LEU A 21 8.20 -76.54 -4.41
N PRO A 22 7.30 -75.74 -4.99
CA PRO A 22 7.06 -75.74 -6.43
C PRO A 22 8.10 -74.91 -7.19
N THR A 23 8.43 -75.38 -8.38
CA THR A 23 9.41 -74.88 -9.34
C THR A 23 9.07 -73.51 -9.93
N VAL A 24 10.13 -72.72 -10.13
CA VAL A 24 10.15 -71.39 -10.76
C VAL A 24 9.62 -71.42 -12.21
N PRO A 25 8.62 -70.59 -12.58
CA PRO A 25 8.30 -70.32 -13.97
C PRO A 25 9.31 -69.33 -14.59
N PRO A 26 9.57 -69.40 -15.91
CA PRO A 26 10.66 -68.67 -16.57
C PRO A 26 10.46 -67.15 -16.51
N ASP A 27 11.57 -66.42 -16.47
CA ASP A 27 11.65 -64.96 -16.46
C ASP A 27 10.66 -64.32 -17.45
N PRO A 28 9.79 -63.39 -17.02
CA PRO A 28 9.18 -62.48 -17.96
C PRO A 28 10.29 -61.63 -18.57
N THR A 29 10.35 -61.64 -19.90
CA THR A 29 11.15 -60.74 -20.73
C THR A 29 11.21 -59.33 -20.14
N PRO A 30 12.36 -58.62 -20.18
CA PRO A 30 12.46 -57.27 -19.68
C PRO A 30 11.42 -56.39 -20.39
N GLN A 31 10.32 -56.07 -19.71
CA GLN A 31 9.44 -55.00 -20.14
C GLN A 31 10.26 -53.72 -20.01
N GLU A 32 10.64 -53.19 -21.17
CA GLU A 32 11.19 -51.86 -21.32
C GLU A 32 10.21 -50.87 -20.69
N ARG A 33 10.48 -50.50 -19.44
CA ARG A 33 9.83 -49.38 -18.77
C ARG A 33 10.25 -48.14 -19.56
N SER A 34 9.50 -47.82 -20.60
CA SER A 34 9.45 -46.46 -21.15
C SER A 34 8.82 -45.55 -20.09
N ALA A 35 9.56 -45.29 -19.02
CA ALA A 35 9.40 -44.10 -18.22
C ALA A 35 10.33 -43.07 -18.86
N VAL A 36 9.86 -42.43 -19.93
CA VAL A 36 10.35 -41.09 -20.26
C VAL A 36 9.86 -40.22 -19.12
N VAL A 37 10.68 -40.14 -18.06
CA VAL A 37 10.60 -39.02 -17.13
C VAL A 37 10.94 -37.82 -18.00
N ALA A 38 9.91 -37.08 -18.42
CA ALA A 38 10.11 -35.77 -19.02
C ALA A 38 11.08 -35.03 -18.08
N PRO A 39 12.15 -34.39 -18.61
CA PRO A 39 12.97 -33.53 -17.78
C PRO A 39 12.01 -32.59 -17.06
N LEU A 40 12.06 -32.57 -15.73
CA LEU A 40 11.51 -31.44 -15.00
C LEU A 40 12.15 -30.23 -15.67
N ASP A 41 11.34 -29.44 -16.36
CA ASP A 41 11.78 -28.16 -16.92
C ASP A 41 12.46 -27.45 -15.77
N THR A 42 13.79 -27.43 -15.79
CA THR A 42 14.56 -26.65 -14.85
C THR A 42 14.12 -25.23 -15.12
N VAL A 43 13.28 -24.67 -14.25
CA VAL A 43 12.90 -23.27 -14.29
C VAL A 43 14.21 -22.53 -14.37
N LYS A 44 14.52 -22.01 -15.57
CA LYS A 44 15.70 -21.20 -15.81
C LYS A 44 15.61 -20.10 -14.75
N PRO A 45 16.59 -19.97 -13.85
CA PRO A 45 16.55 -18.89 -12.87
C PRO A 45 16.32 -17.61 -13.64
N GLU A 46 15.21 -16.91 -13.35
CA GLU A 46 14.98 -15.60 -13.93
C GLU A 46 16.27 -14.81 -13.74
N ALA A 47 16.84 -14.36 -14.85
CA ALA A 47 18.06 -13.59 -14.81
C ALA A 47 17.75 -12.38 -13.91
N ARG A 48 18.43 -12.30 -12.76
CA ARG A 48 18.23 -11.19 -11.82
C ARG A 48 18.35 -9.90 -12.60
N HIS A 49 17.30 -9.08 -12.56
CA HIS A 49 17.33 -7.76 -13.16
C HIS A 49 18.53 -6.99 -12.61
N VAL A 50 19.33 -6.43 -13.49
CA VAL A 50 20.45 -5.56 -13.12
C VAL A 50 19.99 -4.14 -13.39
N PRO A 51 19.90 -3.26 -12.37
CA PRO A 51 19.45 -1.89 -12.56
C PRO A 51 20.28 -1.16 -13.61
N SER A 52 19.63 -0.38 -14.46
CA SER A 52 20.34 0.51 -15.39
C SER A 52 21.14 1.58 -14.64
N PRO A 53 22.11 2.24 -15.31
CA PRO A 53 22.80 3.39 -14.72
C PRO A 53 21.84 4.51 -14.25
N ALA A 54 20.70 4.69 -14.92
CA ALA A 54 19.71 5.69 -14.55
C ALA A 54 18.97 5.31 -13.26
N SER A 55 18.49 4.06 -13.17
CA SER A 55 17.86 3.55 -11.95
C SER A 55 18.84 3.53 -10.78
N ALA A 56 20.09 3.09 -10.99
CA ALA A 56 21.13 3.13 -9.96
C ALA A 56 21.46 4.55 -9.46
N ALA A 57 21.43 5.54 -10.37
CA ALA A 57 21.62 6.94 -10.02
C ALA A 57 20.45 7.51 -9.19
N LEU A 58 19.21 7.12 -9.51
CA LEU A 58 18.02 7.47 -8.73
C LEU A 58 18.03 6.83 -7.35
N ALA A 59 18.37 5.54 -7.24
CA ALA A 59 18.52 4.87 -5.94
C ALA A 59 19.55 5.57 -5.06
N SER A 60 20.69 5.95 -5.65
CA SER A 60 21.74 6.71 -4.95
C SER A 60 21.26 8.12 -4.55
N TYR A 61 20.43 8.76 -5.38
CA TYR A 61 19.85 10.07 -5.08
C TYR A 61 18.88 9.98 -3.90
N TYR A 62 17.89 9.08 -3.93
CA TYR A 62 16.93 8.94 -2.84
C TYR A 62 17.57 8.45 -1.54
N ALA A 63 18.61 7.61 -1.61
CA ALA A 63 19.40 7.27 -0.43
C ALA A 63 20.05 8.49 0.23
N ARG A 64 20.57 9.43 -0.56
CA ARG A 64 21.12 10.71 -0.04
C ARG A 64 20.04 11.61 0.52
N VAL A 65 18.89 11.73 -0.14
CA VAL A 65 17.74 12.50 0.36
C VAL A 65 17.32 11.99 1.73
N GLN A 66 17.08 10.68 1.87
CA GLN A 66 16.70 10.11 3.16
C GLN A 66 17.79 10.32 4.23
N ALA A 67 19.07 10.17 3.88
CA ALA A 67 20.16 10.39 4.81
C ALA A 67 20.25 11.85 5.29
N ASP A 68 20.03 12.80 4.39
CA ASP A 68 20.03 14.23 4.70
C ASP A 68 18.87 14.59 5.64
N LEU A 69 17.64 14.16 5.32
CA LEU A 69 16.46 14.35 6.17
C LEU A 69 16.67 13.76 7.58
N LEU A 70 17.19 12.53 7.67
CA LEU A 70 17.49 11.89 8.95
C LEU A 70 18.55 12.65 9.75
N SER A 71 19.56 13.24 9.07
CA SER A 71 20.61 14.03 9.75
C SER A 71 20.08 15.32 10.36
N GLN A 72 18.96 15.84 9.84
CA GLN A 72 18.25 17.01 10.35
C GLN A 72 17.22 16.67 11.44
N GLY A 73 17.05 15.38 11.77
CA GLY A 73 16.04 14.91 12.73
C GLY A 73 14.62 14.82 12.17
N LEU A 74 14.47 14.89 10.85
CA LEU A 74 13.21 14.70 10.13
C LEU A 74 12.89 13.21 9.94
N LEU A 75 11.84 12.90 9.19
CA LEU A 75 11.34 11.53 8.97
C LEU A 75 10.99 10.79 10.27
N ARG A 76 10.43 11.51 11.25
CA ARG A 76 9.96 10.95 12.51
C ARG A 76 8.91 9.87 12.27
N MET A 77 8.97 8.81 13.07
CA MET A 77 8.06 7.65 12.98
C MET A 77 7.11 7.54 14.19
N ASP A 78 7.18 8.48 15.13
CA ASP A 78 6.45 8.44 16.41
C ASP A 78 4.97 8.84 16.27
N GLY A 79 4.58 9.44 15.15
CA GLY A 79 3.21 9.87 14.88
C GLY A 79 2.79 11.12 15.67
N GLY A 80 3.78 11.91 16.12
CA GLY A 80 3.60 13.06 16.99
C GLY A 80 3.67 12.72 18.48
N GLY A 81 3.58 13.75 19.32
CA GLY A 81 3.72 13.60 20.76
C GLY A 81 3.46 14.90 21.54
N PRO A 82 3.88 14.94 22.81
CA PRO A 82 3.73 16.13 23.66
C PRO A 82 4.38 17.41 23.09
N ASP A 83 5.38 17.28 22.22
CA ASP A 83 6.06 18.37 21.52
C ASP A 83 5.34 18.86 20.25
N THR A 84 4.28 18.16 19.85
CA THR A 84 3.44 18.49 18.69
C THR A 84 1.96 18.56 19.06
N PRO A 85 1.58 19.40 20.03
CA PRO A 85 0.18 19.54 20.41
C PRO A 85 -0.61 20.16 19.25
N PHE A 86 -1.87 19.75 19.11
CA PHE A 86 -2.82 20.39 18.21
C PHE A 86 -4.16 20.56 18.92
N THR A 87 -4.89 21.62 18.57
CA THR A 87 -6.22 21.91 19.11
C THR A 87 -7.31 21.44 18.17
N ASP A 88 -8.55 21.44 18.64
CA ASP A 88 -9.73 21.25 17.80
C ASP A 88 -9.80 22.29 16.66
N THR A 89 -9.43 23.54 16.95
CA THR A 89 -9.41 24.63 15.96
C THR A 89 -8.36 24.40 14.87
N MET A 90 -7.17 23.90 15.25
CA MET A 90 -6.16 23.46 14.27
C MET A 90 -6.69 22.32 13.42
N LEU A 91 -7.30 21.31 14.05
CA LEU A 91 -7.88 20.15 13.36
C LEU A 91 -8.97 20.55 12.35
N VAL A 92 -9.83 21.52 12.68
CA VAL A 92 -10.84 22.06 11.75
C VAL A 92 -10.19 22.77 10.57
N ARG A 93 -9.25 23.69 10.85
CA ARG A 93 -8.52 24.43 9.81
C ARG A 93 -7.81 23.48 8.85
N ASP A 94 -7.09 22.51 9.40
CA ASP A 94 -6.28 21.57 8.64
C ASP A 94 -7.16 20.60 7.86
N PHE A 95 -8.32 20.20 8.40
CA PHE A 95 -9.32 19.47 7.64
C PHE A 95 -9.80 20.25 6.41
N GLU A 96 -10.12 21.53 6.56
CA GLU A 96 -10.52 22.36 5.41
C GLU A 96 -9.39 22.46 4.37
N GLN A 97 -8.16 22.71 4.80
CA GLN A 97 -7.03 22.87 3.87
C GLN A 97 -6.62 21.56 3.21
N ILE A 98 -6.59 20.44 3.92
CA ILE A 98 -6.06 19.17 3.40
C ILE A 98 -7.15 18.38 2.65
N ALA A 99 -8.39 18.37 3.15
CA ALA A 99 -9.45 17.53 2.58
C ALA A 99 -10.33 18.24 1.54
N LEU A 100 -10.37 19.59 1.52
CA LEU A 100 -11.22 20.34 0.58
C LEU A 100 -10.43 21.12 -0.47
N ALA A 101 -9.23 21.61 -0.15
CA ALA A 101 -8.36 22.20 -1.17
C ALA A 101 -7.77 21.10 -2.08
N GLU A 102 -6.99 21.52 -3.07
CA GLU A 102 -6.28 20.63 -3.99
C GLU A 102 -4.88 21.17 -4.15
N GLU A 103 -3.89 20.29 -4.31
CA GLU A 103 -2.52 20.69 -4.64
C GLU A 103 -2.45 21.25 -6.08
N TYR A 104 -3.09 20.54 -7.03
CA TYR A 104 -3.09 20.89 -8.45
C TYR A 104 -4.49 21.16 -9.01
N GLU A 105 -4.58 22.05 -10.01
CA GLU A 105 -5.81 22.29 -10.74
C GLU A 105 -6.26 21.03 -11.52
N ARG A 106 -7.53 20.63 -11.36
CA ARG A 106 -8.09 19.43 -11.99
C ARG A 106 -7.90 19.46 -13.51
N GLY A 107 -7.22 18.44 -14.03
CA GLY A 107 -6.99 18.26 -15.46
C GLY A 107 -5.93 19.19 -16.07
N GLN A 108 -5.17 19.92 -15.24
CA GLN A 108 -4.14 20.87 -15.68
C GLN A 108 -2.70 20.41 -15.38
N GLY A 109 -2.49 19.15 -15.00
CA GLY A 109 -1.14 18.63 -14.80
C GLY A 109 -0.59 19.07 -13.44
N PHE A 110 0.71 19.38 -13.40
CA PHE A 110 1.40 19.97 -12.23
C PHE A 110 1.12 21.48 -12.04
N ARG A 111 -0.02 21.99 -12.54
CA ARG A 111 -0.37 23.40 -12.34
C ARG A 111 -0.92 23.59 -10.93
N PRO A 112 -0.28 24.37 -10.05
CA PRO A 112 -0.76 24.54 -8.68
C PRO A 112 -2.17 25.12 -8.64
N SER A 113 -2.96 24.66 -7.68
CA SER A 113 -4.28 25.19 -7.39
C SER A 113 -4.23 26.63 -6.90
N SER A 114 -5.36 27.34 -7.02
CA SER A 114 -5.54 28.66 -6.40
C SER A 114 -5.54 28.65 -4.85
N GLY A 115 -5.48 27.48 -4.22
CA GLY A 115 -5.62 27.31 -2.76
C GLY A 115 -7.05 27.53 -2.25
N ARG A 116 -8.02 27.75 -3.15
CA ARG A 116 -9.43 27.84 -2.75
C ARG A 116 -9.95 26.49 -2.28
N LEU A 117 -10.72 26.53 -1.21
CA LEU A 117 -11.47 25.37 -0.74
C LEU A 117 -12.45 24.91 -1.83
N GLY A 118 -12.38 23.62 -2.13
CA GLY A 118 -13.28 22.92 -3.02
C GLY A 118 -14.44 22.30 -2.25
N ARG A 119 -14.72 21.04 -2.59
CA ARG A 119 -15.82 20.24 -2.01
C ARG A 119 -15.27 18.92 -1.50
N ILE A 120 -15.98 18.31 -0.56
CA ILE A 120 -15.63 16.98 -0.03
C ILE A 120 -15.51 15.98 -1.18
N LYS A 121 -14.35 15.35 -1.30
CA LYS A 121 -14.08 14.23 -2.20
C LYS A 121 -13.70 13.02 -1.37
N LYS A 122 -14.43 11.93 -1.52
CA LYS A 122 -14.20 10.70 -0.76
C LYS A 122 -14.80 9.51 -1.47
N TRP A 123 -14.43 8.34 -1.00
CA TRP A 123 -15.01 7.07 -1.42
C TRP A 123 -16.32 6.81 -0.68
N THR A 124 -17.38 6.44 -1.40
CA THR A 124 -18.60 5.87 -0.80
C THR A 124 -18.68 4.35 -0.96
N GLN A 125 -18.05 3.81 -2.00
CA GLN A 125 -17.91 2.38 -2.23
C GLN A 125 -16.70 1.78 -1.48
N PRO A 126 -16.66 0.45 -1.25
CA PRO A 126 -15.48 -0.21 -0.73
C PRO A 126 -14.22 0.08 -1.57
N VAL A 127 -13.11 0.33 -0.88
CA VAL A 127 -11.79 0.53 -1.47
C VAL A 127 -11.06 -0.81 -1.47
N ARG A 128 -10.73 -1.30 -2.66
CA ARG A 128 -10.01 -2.55 -2.91
C ARG A 128 -8.64 -2.20 -3.45
N VAL A 129 -7.67 -2.24 -2.56
CA VAL A 129 -6.28 -1.87 -2.81
C VAL A 129 -5.52 -3.07 -3.36
N THR A 130 -4.74 -2.87 -4.41
CA THR A 130 -3.77 -3.86 -4.91
C THR A 130 -2.39 -3.24 -5.03
N ALA A 131 -1.35 -4.06 -4.85
CA ALA A 131 0.03 -3.71 -5.12
C ALA A 131 0.43 -4.29 -6.47
N GLU A 132 0.89 -3.44 -7.39
CA GLU A 132 1.39 -3.87 -8.69
C GLU A 132 2.88 -3.52 -8.79
N PHE A 133 3.66 -4.41 -9.38
CA PHE A 133 5.12 -4.29 -9.38
C PHE A 133 5.66 -4.42 -10.79
N GLY A 134 6.48 -3.45 -11.20
CA GLY A 134 7.18 -3.50 -12.48
C GLY A 134 8.19 -4.66 -12.53
N PRO A 135 8.49 -5.22 -13.72
CA PRO A 135 9.38 -6.38 -13.88
C PRO A 135 10.77 -6.23 -13.21
N SER A 136 11.28 -5.00 -13.10
CA SER A 136 12.56 -4.73 -12.45
C SER A 136 12.58 -4.96 -10.94
N VAL A 137 11.42 -4.97 -10.27
CA VAL A 137 11.31 -5.08 -8.81
C VAL A 137 11.48 -6.53 -8.36
N THR A 138 12.41 -6.77 -7.44
CA THR A 138 12.76 -8.11 -6.99
C THR A 138 11.67 -8.73 -6.11
N ASP A 139 11.58 -10.06 -6.07
CA ASP A 139 10.62 -10.76 -5.19
C ASP A 139 10.77 -10.40 -3.71
N ALA A 140 11.98 -10.05 -3.27
CA ALA A 140 12.22 -9.63 -1.90
C ALA A 140 11.56 -8.28 -1.60
N GLU A 141 11.69 -7.32 -2.52
CA GLU A 141 11.03 -6.01 -2.45
C GLU A 141 9.51 -6.16 -2.55
N ARG A 142 9.02 -6.95 -3.53
CA ARG A 142 7.59 -7.26 -3.68
C ARG A 142 6.97 -7.75 -2.37
N ARG A 143 7.57 -8.76 -1.75
CA ARG A 143 7.07 -9.30 -0.46
C ARG A 143 7.10 -8.26 0.66
N LYS A 144 8.19 -7.49 0.76
CA LYS A 144 8.36 -6.48 1.80
C LYS A 144 7.31 -5.37 1.67
N ASP A 145 7.15 -4.83 0.47
CA ASP A 145 6.31 -3.67 0.22
C ASP A 145 4.82 -4.05 0.18
N SER A 146 4.46 -5.24 -0.33
CA SER A 146 3.10 -5.78 -0.17
C SER A 146 2.72 -5.97 1.29
N ALA A 147 3.63 -6.49 2.12
CA ALA A 147 3.36 -6.69 3.56
C ALA A 147 3.23 -5.34 4.29
N MET A 148 4.02 -4.34 3.89
CA MET A 148 3.94 -2.98 4.41
C MET A 148 2.60 -2.32 4.05
N LEU A 149 2.23 -2.34 2.77
CA LEU A 149 0.96 -1.79 2.29
C LEU A 149 -0.24 -2.49 2.95
N SER A 150 -0.22 -3.82 3.05
CA SER A 150 -1.31 -4.58 3.69
C SER A 150 -1.53 -4.18 5.15
N ARG A 151 -0.45 -4.00 5.94
CA ARG A 151 -0.56 -3.51 7.32
C ARG A 151 -1.12 -2.10 7.38
N TYR A 152 -0.69 -1.24 6.46
CA TYR A 152 -1.14 0.14 6.42
C TYR A 152 -2.61 0.27 6.01
N VAL A 153 -3.04 -0.46 4.98
CA VAL A 153 -4.45 -0.58 4.57
C VAL A 153 -5.33 -1.05 5.74
N SER A 154 -4.87 -2.04 6.51
CA SER A 154 -5.59 -2.51 7.71
C SER A 154 -5.72 -1.42 8.77
N ARG A 155 -4.67 -0.62 8.98
CA ARG A 155 -4.70 0.54 9.90
C ARG A 155 -5.70 1.58 9.42
N LEU A 156 -5.68 1.95 8.13
CA LEU A 156 -6.58 2.91 7.53
C LEU A 156 -8.05 2.48 7.61
N ALA A 157 -8.34 1.20 7.38
CA ALA A 157 -9.68 0.64 7.55
C ALA A 157 -10.21 0.85 8.98
N ASN A 158 -9.38 0.58 9.99
CA ASN A 158 -9.74 0.77 11.39
C ASN A 158 -9.94 2.25 11.77
N VAL A 159 -9.07 3.13 11.26
CA VAL A 159 -9.12 4.58 11.54
C VAL A 159 -10.39 5.20 10.95
N THR A 160 -10.69 4.86 9.69
CA THR A 160 -11.80 5.46 8.94
C THR A 160 -13.14 4.81 9.25
N GLY A 161 -13.15 3.55 9.68
CA GLY A 161 -14.37 2.72 9.72
C GLY A 161 -14.93 2.39 8.34
N HIS A 162 -14.21 2.74 7.27
CA HIS A 162 -14.60 2.46 5.89
C HIS A 162 -14.08 1.10 5.45
N SER A 163 -14.78 0.45 4.51
CA SER A 163 -14.33 -0.83 3.95
C SER A 163 -13.13 -0.61 3.04
N ILE A 164 -11.92 -0.74 3.59
CA ILE A 164 -10.66 -0.66 2.86
C ILE A 164 -9.93 -2.00 3.02
N THR A 165 -9.71 -2.72 1.93
CA THR A 165 -9.12 -4.06 1.97
C THR A 165 -8.08 -4.25 0.86
N MET A 166 -7.11 -5.13 1.10
CA MET A 166 -6.28 -5.66 0.02
C MET A 166 -7.11 -6.64 -0.81
N SER A 167 -7.10 -6.50 -2.14
CA SER A 167 -7.80 -7.43 -3.04
C SER A 167 -7.30 -7.28 -4.48
N ASP A 168 -6.86 -8.40 -5.06
CA ASP A 168 -6.56 -8.49 -6.50
C ASP A 168 -7.81 -8.76 -7.36
N SER A 169 -8.94 -9.04 -6.71
CA SER A 169 -10.23 -9.17 -7.38
C SER A 169 -10.89 -7.80 -7.56
N ASN A 170 -11.04 -7.38 -8.82
CA ASN A 170 -11.65 -6.11 -9.23
C ASN A 170 -11.14 -4.88 -8.43
N PRO A 171 -9.83 -4.65 -8.31
CA PRO A 171 -9.28 -3.53 -7.56
C PRO A 171 -9.76 -2.19 -8.12
N ASN A 172 -9.89 -1.19 -7.25
CA ASN A 172 -10.16 0.19 -7.62
C ASN A 172 -9.14 1.18 -7.02
N PHE A 173 -8.19 0.72 -6.21
CA PHE A 173 -7.04 1.51 -5.78
C PHE A 173 -5.78 0.73 -6.14
N HIS A 174 -4.96 1.30 -7.02
CA HIS A 174 -3.75 0.67 -7.52
C HIS A 174 -2.52 1.38 -6.95
N VAL A 175 -1.66 0.65 -6.25
CA VAL A 175 -0.35 1.16 -5.82
C VAL A 175 0.71 0.50 -6.68
N LEU A 176 1.25 1.26 -7.63
CA LEU A 176 2.23 0.82 -8.61
C LEU A 176 3.64 1.08 -8.06
N PHE A 177 4.40 0.03 -7.80
CA PHE A 177 5.82 0.07 -7.45
C PHE A 177 6.62 -0.23 -8.72
N MET A 178 7.15 0.82 -9.34
CA MET A 178 7.84 0.71 -10.64
C MET A 178 9.15 1.47 -10.59
N SER A 179 10.22 0.87 -11.11
CA SER A 179 11.51 1.57 -11.20
C SER A 179 11.57 2.45 -12.44
N GLU A 180 12.63 3.25 -12.56
CA GLU A 180 12.97 3.96 -13.79
C GLU A 180 13.16 3.00 -14.99
N ASP A 181 13.58 1.75 -14.74
CA ASP A 181 13.71 0.74 -15.80
C ASP A 181 12.35 0.24 -16.29
N ASP A 182 11.27 0.43 -15.51
CA ASP A 182 9.90 0.07 -15.87
C ASP A 182 9.13 1.26 -16.47
N ARG A 183 9.75 2.44 -16.62
CA ARG A 183 9.06 3.69 -17.00
C ARG A 183 8.19 3.57 -18.25
N ALA A 184 8.65 2.82 -19.26
CA ALA A 184 7.91 2.62 -20.51
C ALA A 184 6.57 1.87 -20.33
N LEU A 185 6.38 1.18 -19.20
CA LEU A 185 5.18 0.41 -18.87
C LEU A 185 4.12 1.22 -18.12
N VAL A 186 4.51 2.36 -17.51
CA VAL A 186 3.62 3.17 -16.66
C VAL A 186 2.43 3.70 -17.47
N VAL A 187 2.68 4.39 -18.59
CA VAL A 187 1.61 5.00 -19.41
C VAL A 187 0.64 3.97 -19.99
N PRO A 188 1.09 2.87 -20.64
CA PRO A 188 0.19 1.80 -21.07
C PRO A 188 -0.66 1.26 -19.93
N ARG A 189 -0.05 1.03 -18.76
CA ARG A 189 -0.78 0.50 -17.61
C ARG A 189 -1.87 1.45 -17.11
N ILE A 190 -1.60 2.75 -17.08
CA ILE A 190 -2.58 3.75 -16.66
C ILE A 190 -3.74 3.84 -17.65
N LEU A 191 -3.48 3.74 -18.95
CA LEU A 191 -4.52 3.70 -19.99
C LEU A 191 -5.40 2.44 -19.86
N ASP A 192 -4.83 1.29 -19.49
CA ASP A 192 -5.63 0.09 -19.19
C ASP A 192 -6.56 0.28 -17.98
N LEU A 193 -6.10 1.05 -16.98
CA LEU A 193 -6.85 1.30 -15.75
C LEU A 193 -7.91 2.40 -15.92
N VAL A 194 -7.58 3.47 -16.65
CA VAL A 194 -8.43 4.64 -16.90
C VAL A 194 -8.32 5.02 -18.39
N PRO A 195 -9.07 4.36 -19.29
CA PRO A 195 -8.97 4.62 -20.72
C PRO A 195 -9.27 6.07 -21.12
N ASP A 196 -10.17 6.72 -20.40
CA ASP A 196 -10.62 8.09 -20.66
C ASP A 196 -9.87 9.16 -19.84
N ILE A 197 -8.65 8.84 -19.38
CA ILE A 197 -7.83 9.78 -18.60
C ILE A 197 -7.54 11.06 -19.41
N ASN A 198 -7.62 12.22 -18.75
CA ASN A 198 -7.22 13.49 -19.36
C ASN A 198 -5.75 13.43 -19.81
N PRO A 199 -5.41 13.75 -21.07
CA PRO A 199 -4.03 13.71 -21.58
C PRO A 199 -3.03 14.54 -20.77
N THR A 200 -3.46 15.64 -20.16
CA THR A 200 -2.62 16.46 -19.28
C THR A 200 -2.32 15.74 -17.96
N SER A 201 -3.29 15.02 -17.38
CA SER A 201 -3.05 14.17 -16.20
C SER A 201 -2.17 12.97 -16.54
N LEU A 202 -2.31 12.38 -17.73
CA LEU A 202 -1.47 11.27 -18.17
C LEU A 202 0.01 11.68 -18.30
N ARG A 203 0.28 12.91 -18.76
CA ARG A 203 1.66 13.45 -18.88
C ARG A 203 2.38 13.57 -17.54
N ILE A 204 1.66 13.68 -16.43
CA ILE A 204 2.23 13.72 -15.08
C ILE A 204 3.00 12.42 -14.80
N PHE A 205 2.43 11.28 -15.18
CA PHE A 205 3.05 9.97 -15.03
C PHE A 205 4.18 9.71 -16.05
N ASP A 206 4.02 10.19 -17.28
CA ASP A 206 5.00 10.00 -18.36
C ASP A 206 6.33 10.73 -18.08
N ASN A 207 6.24 11.96 -17.54
CA ASN A 207 7.38 12.86 -17.35
C ASN A 207 7.53 13.31 -15.90
N MET A 208 7.39 12.36 -14.96
CA MET A 208 7.57 12.63 -13.55
C MET A 208 9.01 13.07 -13.24
N PRO A 209 9.26 14.31 -12.80
CA PRO A 209 10.59 14.79 -12.43
C PRO A 209 11.20 13.92 -11.33
N ARG A 210 12.54 13.80 -11.28
CA ARG A 210 13.22 13.05 -10.20
C ARG A 210 12.93 13.57 -8.79
N ALA A 211 12.59 14.85 -8.68
CA ALA A 211 12.24 15.50 -7.41
C ALA A 211 10.87 15.07 -6.88
N ILE A 212 10.00 14.52 -7.75
CA ILE A 212 8.75 13.92 -7.34
C ILE A 212 9.03 12.46 -7.02
N HIS A 213 8.97 12.18 -5.72
CA HIS A 213 9.29 10.89 -5.12
C HIS A 213 8.20 9.86 -5.45
N CYS A 214 6.95 10.28 -5.30
CA CYS A 214 5.75 9.51 -5.52
C CYS A 214 4.64 10.44 -6.01
N LEU A 215 3.55 9.86 -6.51
CA LEU A 215 2.39 10.61 -6.98
C LEU A 215 1.12 9.78 -6.87
N VAL A 216 -0.01 10.38 -6.50
CA VAL A 216 -1.34 9.78 -6.60
C VAL A 216 -2.29 10.64 -7.41
N ILE A 217 -3.15 9.98 -8.18
CA ILE A 217 -4.33 10.61 -8.78
C ILE A 217 -5.57 9.78 -8.45
N ALA A 218 -6.56 10.44 -7.86
CA ALA A 218 -7.89 9.88 -7.63
C ALA A 218 -8.90 10.40 -8.68
N PHE A 219 -9.64 9.47 -9.26
CA PHE A 219 -10.64 9.68 -10.30
C PHE A 219 -12.03 9.47 -9.71
N SER A 220 -12.96 10.35 -10.05
CA SER A 220 -14.37 10.19 -9.64
C SER A 220 -15.09 9.16 -10.51
N VAL A 221 -16.14 8.53 -9.96
CA VAL A 221 -17.02 7.62 -10.72
C VAL A 221 -17.61 8.33 -11.94
N ASP A 222 -18.13 9.53 -11.71
CA ASP A 222 -18.65 10.40 -12.76
C ASP A 222 -17.62 11.48 -13.08
N ASN A 223 -17.47 11.82 -14.36
CA ASN A 223 -16.59 12.90 -14.77
C ASN A 223 -17.04 14.22 -14.14
N GLY A 224 -16.10 14.94 -13.51
CA GLY A 224 -16.42 16.16 -12.76
C GLY A 224 -17.05 15.93 -11.39
N GLY A 225 -17.32 14.67 -11.00
CA GLY A 225 -17.88 14.31 -9.71
C GLY A 225 -16.94 14.51 -8.52
N TYR A 226 -17.44 14.10 -7.36
CA TYR A 226 -16.74 14.15 -6.06
C TYR A 226 -16.67 12.78 -5.37
N ASN A 227 -17.40 11.78 -5.87
CA ASN A 227 -17.36 10.43 -5.34
C ASN A 227 -16.25 9.64 -6.04
N TYR A 228 -15.22 9.23 -5.31
CA TYR A 228 -14.10 8.51 -5.90
C TYR A 228 -14.48 7.12 -6.40
N GLY A 229 -14.02 6.85 -7.62
CA GLY A 229 -14.25 5.64 -8.39
C GLY A 229 -12.99 4.78 -8.50
N LYS A 230 -11.84 5.43 -8.67
CA LYS A 230 -10.54 4.79 -8.87
C LYS A 230 -9.41 5.66 -8.34
N ALA A 231 -8.32 5.09 -7.85
CA ALA A 231 -7.07 5.82 -7.59
C ALA A 231 -5.86 5.03 -8.08
N ILE A 232 -4.84 5.77 -8.51
CA ILE A 232 -3.56 5.21 -8.96
C ILE A 232 -2.46 6.00 -8.24
N ALA A 233 -1.73 5.32 -7.36
CA ALA A 233 -0.49 5.80 -6.76
C ALA A 233 0.70 5.18 -7.50
N LEU A 234 1.69 5.98 -7.87
CA LEU A 234 2.95 5.56 -8.45
C LEU A 234 4.07 5.85 -7.46
N VAL A 235 4.78 4.82 -7.03
CA VAL A 235 5.92 4.91 -6.12
C VAL A 235 7.14 4.35 -6.83
N ARG A 236 8.21 5.15 -6.93
CA ARG A 236 9.45 4.70 -7.57
C ARG A 236 10.12 3.60 -6.74
N ALA A 237 10.46 2.48 -7.35
CA ALA A 237 11.07 1.35 -6.64
C ALA A 237 12.45 1.66 -6.03
N GLU A 238 13.13 2.71 -6.52
CA GLU A 238 14.44 3.16 -6.05
C GLU A 238 14.47 3.74 -4.62
N HIS A 239 13.30 3.93 -4.00
CA HIS A 239 13.21 4.52 -2.68
C HIS A 239 13.89 3.65 -1.60
N PRO A 240 14.74 4.25 -0.72
CA PRO A 240 15.22 3.56 0.46
C PRO A 240 14.06 3.27 1.43
N GLY A 241 14.30 2.34 2.36
CA GLY A 241 13.23 1.71 3.12
C GLY A 241 12.29 2.63 3.91
N LEU A 242 12.76 3.77 4.43
CA LEU A 242 11.89 4.70 5.17
C LEU A 242 11.17 5.65 4.22
N LEU A 243 11.85 6.18 3.21
CA LEU A 243 11.24 7.05 2.20
C LEU A 243 10.16 6.29 1.38
N MET A 244 10.37 5.01 1.09
CA MET A 244 9.36 4.11 0.51
C MET A 244 8.09 4.06 1.37
N ARG A 245 8.26 3.99 2.70
CA ARG A 245 7.13 3.97 3.63
C ARG A 245 6.45 5.33 3.71
N SER A 246 7.22 6.41 3.71
CA SER A 246 6.70 7.79 3.68
C SER A 246 5.79 8.01 2.49
N CYS A 247 6.31 7.72 1.29
CA CYS A 247 5.53 7.79 0.06
C CYS A 247 4.24 6.97 0.14
N VAL A 248 4.31 5.69 0.52
CA VAL A 248 3.09 4.88 0.62
C VAL A 248 2.12 5.43 1.67
N HIS A 249 2.62 6.01 2.76
CA HIS A 249 1.77 6.62 3.79
C HIS A 249 1.00 7.82 3.25
N GLU A 250 1.70 8.73 2.58
CA GLU A 250 1.16 9.93 1.97
C GLU A 250 0.19 9.59 0.83
N GLU A 251 0.68 8.90 -0.21
CA GLU A 251 -0.08 8.67 -1.44
C GLU A 251 -1.38 7.89 -1.22
N VAL A 252 -1.35 6.90 -0.32
CA VAL A 252 -2.57 6.13 -0.02
C VAL A 252 -3.56 6.99 0.77
N ALA A 253 -3.11 7.84 1.69
CA ALA A 253 -3.99 8.72 2.45
C ALA A 253 -4.54 9.87 1.58
N GLN A 254 -3.71 10.47 0.72
CA GLN A 254 -4.16 11.46 -0.27
C GLN A 254 -5.18 10.84 -1.25
N GLY A 255 -4.91 9.63 -1.75
CA GLY A 255 -5.84 8.88 -2.60
C GLY A 255 -7.16 8.48 -1.92
N LEU A 256 -7.22 8.52 -0.58
CA LEU A 256 -8.47 8.37 0.19
C LEU A 256 -9.24 9.70 0.36
N GLY A 257 -8.61 10.84 0.09
CA GLY A 257 -9.24 12.16 0.02
C GLY A 257 -8.58 13.27 0.83
N LEU A 258 -7.39 13.06 1.39
CA LEU A 258 -6.56 14.13 1.96
C LEU A 258 -5.66 14.75 0.88
N ALA A 259 -6.27 15.31 -0.17
CA ALA A 259 -5.63 15.55 -1.48
C ALA A 259 -4.78 16.84 -1.60
N ASN A 260 -4.42 17.49 -0.49
CA ASN A 260 -3.66 18.73 -0.51
C ASN A 260 -2.69 18.83 0.66
N ASP A 261 -1.58 19.52 0.43
CA ASP A 261 -0.60 19.86 1.46
C ASP A 261 -0.76 21.31 1.95
N SER A 262 -0.41 21.53 3.21
CA SER A 262 -0.46 22.83 3.86
C SER A 262 0.68 23.00 4.86
N PRO A 263 1.61 23.94 4.64
CA PRO A 263 2.73 24.21 5.56
C PRO A 263 2.32 24.57 7.01
N GLN A 264 1.04 24.84 7.25
CA GLN A 264 0.50 25.16 8.57
C GLN A 264 -0.02 23.93 9.34
N ALA A 265 -0.02 22.75 8.73
CA ALA A 265 -0.70 21.57 9.25
C ALA A 265 0.11 20.72 10.23
N ARG A 266 1.25 21.18 10.74
CA ARG A 266 2.04 20.45 11.75
C ARG A 266 1.15 20.01 12.92
N PRO A 267 1.16 18.72 13.35
CA PRO A 267 2.07 17.64 12.95
C PRO A 267 1.49 16.69 11.90
N SER A 268 1.12 17.19 10.73
CA SER A 268 0.67 16.37 9.61
C SER A 268 1.83 15.92 8.74
N ILE A 269 1.75 14.77 8.08
CA ILE A 269 2.66 14.48 6.94
C ILE A 269 2.39 15.39 5.74
N PHE A 270 1.18 15.97 5.65
CA PHE A 270 0.76 16.90 4.61
C PHE A 270 1.21 18.35 4.91
N ASN A 271 2.23 18.55 5.74
CA ASN A 271 2.81 19.87 5.99
C ASN A 271 4.01 20.18 5.05
N ASP A 272 4.38 19.25 4.17
CA ASP A 272 5.41 19.41 3.12
C ASP A 272 6.79 19.83 3.68
N ASP A 273 7.11 19.42 4.92
CA ASP A 273 8.43 19.67 5.55
C ASP A 273 9.21 18.40 5.92
N ASP A 274 8.65 17.22 5.58
CA ASP A 274 9.21 15.91 5.88
C ASP A 274 9.46 15.62 7.38
N GLU A 275 8.91 16.40 8.33
CA GLU A 275 9.11 16.17 9.76
C GLU A 275 8.69 14.75 10.15
N PHE A 276 7.58 14.26 9.60
CA PHE A 276 7.04 12.92 9.86
C PHE A 276 7.10 12.05 8.61
N ALA A 277 7.71 10.86 8.75
CA ALA A 277 7.72 9.87 7.67
C ALA A 277 6.46 9.00 7.65
N LEU A 278 5.62 9.05 8.68
CA LEU A 278 4.47 8.16 8.82
C LEU A 278 3.28 8.94 9.36
N LEU A 279 2.10 8.60 8.83
CA LEU A 279 0.79 9.11 9.26
C LEU A 279 0.69 9.29 10.79
N THR A 280 0.47 10.54 11.20
CA THR A 280 0.42 10.94 12.62
C THR A 280 -0.97 10.76 13.21
N ARG A 281 -1.12 10.97 14.52
CA ARG A 281 -2.45 11.00 15.15
C ARG A 281 -3.33 12.10 14.55
N HIS A 282 -2.74 13.23 14.15
CA HIS A 282 -3.47 14.33 13.53
C HIS A 282 -4.07 13.88 12.20
N ASP A 283 -3.23 13.32 11.31
CA ASP A 283 -3.64 12.80 10.00
C ASP A 283 -4.73 11.73 10.09
N GLU A 284 -4.61 10.82 11.07
CA GLU A 284 -5.64 9.81 11.31
C GLU A 284 -6.99 10.43 11.71
N LEU A 285 -6.99 11.51 12.49
CA LEU A 285 -8.22 12.21 12.83
C LEU A 285 -8.81 12.92 11.61
N LEU A 286 -7.98 13.49 10.73
CA LEU A 286 -8.45 14.07 9.46
C LEU A 286 -9.18 13.04 8.60
N LEU A 287 -8.58 11.85 8.41
CA LEU A 287 -9.23 10.74 7.70
C LEU A 287 -10.51 10.28 8.42
N LYS A 288 -10.45 10.10 9.73
CA LYS A 288 -11.62 9.68 10.52
C LYS A 288 -12.77 10.68 10.41
N MET A 289 -12.46 11.97 10.38
CA MET A 289 -13.45 13.04 10.17
C MET A 289 -14.01 12.96 8.75
N LEU A 290 -13.15 12.85 7.73
CA LEU A 290 -13.55 12.77 6.32
C LEU A 290 -14.53 11.63 6.08
N TYR A 291 -14.31 10.49 6.74
CA TYR A 291 -15.15 9.30 6.62
C TYR A 291 -16.38 9.26 7.54
N ASP A 292 -16.64 10.28 8.36
CA ASP A 292 -17.90 10.39 9.09
C ASP A 292 -19.10 10.36 8.10
N PRO A 293 -20.16 9.57 8.38
CA PRO A 293 -21.27 9.38 7.43
C PRO A 293 -22.07 10.65 7.17
N ARG A 294 -21.94 11.67 8.04
CA ARG A 294 -22.59 12.97 7.83
C ARG A 294 -21.90 13.82 6.76
N LEU A 295 -20.61 13.57 6.49
CA LEU A 295 -19.88 14.22 5.39
C LEU A 295 -20.07 13.43 4.10
N THR A 296 -20.75 14.04 3.14
CA THR A 296 -21.05 13.43 1.84
C THR A 296 -20.27 14.09 0.70
N PRO A 297 -19.95 13.35 -0.38
CA PRO A 297 -19.29 13.91 -1.55
C PRO A 297 -20.03 15.13 -2.09
N GLY A 298 -19.30 16.20 -2.39
CA GLY A 298 -19.84 17.42 -2.97
C GLY A 298 -20.22 18.51 -1.95
N MET A 299 -20.22 18.23 -0.64
CA MET A 299 -20.42 19.27 0.38
C MET A 299 -19.36 20.38 0.26
N THR A 300 -19.77 21.64 0.37
CA THR A 300 -18.84 22.78 0.46
C THR A 300 -18.20 22.87 1.85
N ALA A 301 -17.19 23.73 2.00
CA ALA A 301 -16.61 24.04 3.30
C ALA A 301 -17.66 24.56 4.29
N GLU A 302 -18.58 25.42 3.84
CA GLU A 302 -19.64 25.98 4.69
C GLU A 302 -20.63 24.91 5.18
N GLU A 303 -20.97 23.94 4.33
CA GLU A 303 -21.86 22.82 4.67
C GLU A 303 -21.18 21.83 5.63
N ALA A 304 -19.89 21.53 5.38
CA ALA A 304 -19.12 20.59 6.18
C ALA A 304 -18.72 21.16 7.56
N ARG A 305 -18.43 22.47 7.64
CA ARG A 305 -17.82 23.11 8.82
C ARG A 305 -18.53 22.83 10.16
N PRO A 306 -19.86 22.92 10.28
CA PRO A 306 -20.53 22.61 11.55
C PRO A 306 -20.29 21.17 12.02
N ILE A 307 -20.28 20.21 11.08
CA ILE A 307 -20.01 18.80 11.36
C ILE A 307 -18.55 18.63 11.79
N VAL A 308 -17.62 19.21 11.02
CA VAL A 308 -16.17 19.15 11.27
C VAL A 308 -15.82 19.74 12.64
N MET A 309 -16.42 20.87 13.03
CA MET A 309 -16.23 21.48 14.35
C MET A 309 -16.69 20.57 15.49
N GLU A 310 -17.87 19.97 15.36
CA GLU A 310 -18.39 19.03 16.36
C GLU A 310 -17.47 17.81 16.51
N LEU A 311 -17.00 17.25 15.38
CA LEU A 311 -16.09 16.11 15.36
C LEU A 311 -14.75 16.44 16.02
N ALA A 312 -14.16 17.59 15.67
CA ALA A 312 -12.88 18.01 16.21
C ALA A 312 -12.95 18.23 17.73
N ALA A 313 -14.00 18.92 18.21
CA ALA A 313 -14.25 19.11 19.63
C ALA A 313 -14.42 17.76 20.36
N ARG A 314 -15.09 16.78 19.75
CA ARG A 314 -15.24 15.44 20.31
C ARG A 314 -13.92 14.67 20.40
N TYR A 315 -13.03 14.82 19.41
CA TYR A 315 -11.78 14.05 19.34
C TYR A 315 -10.61 14.66 20.12
N VAL A 316 -10.64 15.97 20.37
CA VAL A 316 -9.56 16.72 21.03
C VAL A 316 -10.03 17.40 22.32
N GLY A 317 -11.29 17.82 22.41
CA GLY A 317 -11.84 18.62 23.51
C GLY A 317 -12.66 17.84 24.55
N GLY A 318 -12.78 16.51 24.45
CA GLY A 318 -13.42 15.69 25.49
C GLY A 318 -12.58 15.65 26.78
N PRO A 319 -13.19 15.53 27.97
CA PRO A 319 -12.43 15.41 29.21
C PRO A 319 -11.54 14.16 29.15
N SER A 320 -10.25 14.35 29.43
CA SER A 320 -9.30 13.27 29.69
C SER A 320 -9.67 12.53 30.97
#